data_AF-A0A9E6BU12-F1
#
_entry.id   AF-A0A9E6BU12-F1
#
_cell.length_a   1.000
_cell.length_b   1.000
_cell.length_c   1.000
_cell.angle_alpha   90.00
_cell.angle_beta   90.00
_cell.angle_gamma   90.00
#
_symmetry.space_group_name_H-M   'P 1'
#
loop_
_entity.id
_entity.type
_entity.pdbx_description
1 polymer ?
#
loop_
_entity_poly.entity_id
_entity_poly.type
_entity_poly.pdbx_seq_one_letter_code
_entity_poly.pdbx_strand_id
1 'polypeptide(L)' 'MATAAPKAGEIKQNPAFEAVHNLAKTVAQGEQAGQALLTGNADPHSVVQAMAAAELAVETAVTVRNKVVEAYQELIRMPV' A
#
# COMPACT_ATOMS: atom_id res chain seq x y z
N MET A 1 20.88 0.22 -25.00
CA MET A 1 21.35 0.77 -23.71
C MET A 1 20.56 0.09 -22.60
N ALA A 2 21.22 -0.14 -21.47
CA ALA A 2 20.96 -1.19 -20.47
C ALA A 2 19.53 -1.35 -19.93
N THR A 3 19.02 -2.58 -19.96
CA THR A 3 17.94 -3.08 -19.10
C THR A 3 18.56 -3.63 -17.80
N ALA A 4 18.40 -2.91 -16.70
CA ALA A 4 18.70 -3.43 -15.37
C ALA A 4 17.38 -3.87 -14.72
N ALA A 5 17.14 -5.18 -14.68
CA ALA A 5 16.15 -5.74 -13.77
C ALA A 5 16.59 -5.46 -12.32
N PRO A 6 15.70 -4.98 -11.43
CA PRO A 6 16.07 -4.63 -10.08
C PRO A 6 16.54 -5.90 -9.35
N LYS A 7 17.75 -5.87 -8.80
CA LYS A 7 18.29 -7.01 -8.05
C LYS A 7 17.49 -7.15 -6.75
N ALA A 8 17.22 -8.37 -6.30
CA ALA A 8 16.42 -8.65 -5.11
C ALA A 8 16.89 -7.95 -3.81
N GLY A 9 18.12 -7.41 -3.79
CA GLY A 9 18.63 -6.53 -2.73
C GLY A 9 18.08 -5.10 -2.75
N GLU A 10 17.70 -4.56 -3.91
CA GLU A 10 17.09 -3.23 -4.07
C GLU A 10 15.61 -3.23 -3.69
N ILE A 11 14.92 -4.37 -3.81
CA ILE A 11 13.50 -4.50 -3.43
C ILE A 11 13.32 -4.33 -1.91
N LYS A 12 14.30 -4.76 -1.10
CA LYS A 12 14.32 -4.56 0.36
C LYS A 12 14.62 -3.11 0.78
N GLN A 13 15.19 -2.30 -0.11
CA GLN A 13 15.43 -0.86 0.10
C GLN A 13 14.43 0.00 -0.67
N ASN A 14 13.47 -0.62 -1.35
CA ASN A 14 12.49 0.09 -2.16
C ASN A 14 11.42 0.69 -1.22
N PRO A 15 11.22 2.02 -1.22
CA PRO A 15 10.20 2.67 -0.40
C PRO A 15 8.78 2.12 -0.67
N ALA A 16 8.54 1.50 -1.82
CA ALA A 16 7.30 0.79 -2.12
C ALA A 16 7.09 -0.44 -1.22
N PHE A 17 8.15 -1.18 -0.87
CA PHE A 17 8.05 -2.34 0.03
C PHE A 17 7.70 -1.91 1.45
N GLU A 18 8.34 -0.86 1.95
CA GLU A 18 8.02 -0.23 3.24
C GLU A 18 6.58 0.35 3.24
N ALA A 19 6.14 0.98 2.15
CA ALA A 19 4.76 1.48 2.03
C ALA A 19 3.72 0.36 2.08
N VAL A 20 3.98 -0.80 1.45
CA VAL A 20 3.10 -1.98 1.54
C VAL A 20 3.09 -2.56 2.95
N HIS A 21 4.25 -2.62 3.62
CA HIS A 21 4.33 -3.07 5.01
C HIS A 21 3.56 -2.15 5.96
N ASN A 22 3.69 -0.84 5.78
CA ASN A 22 2.95 0.17 6.55
C ASN A 22 1.46 0.13 6.26
N LEU A 23 1.04 -0.08 5.01
CA LEU A 23 -0.37 -0.30 4.65
C LEU A 23 -0.96 -1.49 5.40
N ALA A 24 -0.27 -2.64 5.38
CA ALA A 24 -0.73 -3.84 6.08
C ALA A 24 -0.89 -3.59 7.59
N LYS A 25 0.03 -2.82 8.18
CA LYS A 25 -0.03 -2.42 9.59
C LYS A 25 -1.19 -1.48 9.89
N THR A 26 -1.46 -0.50 9.04
CA THR A 26 -2.60 0.43 9.15
C THR A 26 -3.95 -0.31 9.06
N VAL A 27 -4.06 -1.27 8.13
CA VAL A 27 -5.27 -2.09 8.01
C VAL A 27 -5.51 -2.92 9.27
N ALA A 28 -4.47 -3.59 9.80
CA ALA A 28 -4.57 -4.36 11.03
C ALA A 28 -4.95 -3.50 12.25
N GLN A 29 -4.44 -2.26 12.33
CA GLN A 29 -4.83 -1.30 13.36
C GLN A 29 -6.29 -0.86 13.24
N GLY A 30 -6.78 -0.67 12.01
CA GLY A 30 -8.20 -0.38 11.75
C GLY A 30 -9.12 -1.53 12.18
N GLU A 31 -8.71 -2.78 11.93
CA GLU A 31 -9.45 -3.97 12.38
C GLU A 31 -9.50 -4.09 13.91
N GLN A 32 -8.39 -3.85 14.60
CA GLN A 32 -8.37 -3.81 16.07
C GLN A 32 -9.25 -2.70 16.64
N ALA A 33 -9.20 -1.50 16.05
CA ALA A 33 -10.05 -0.39 16.47
C ALA A 33 -11.55 -0.71 16.23
N GLY A 34 -11.88 -1.35 15.11
CA GLY A 34 -13.23 -1.83 14.82
C GLY A 34 -13.71 -2.90 15.82
N GLN A 35 -12.87 -3.86 16.18
CA GLN A 35 -13.19 -4.84 17.22
C GLN A 35 -13.41 -4.17 18.58
N ALA A 36 -12.55 -3.23 18.96
CA ALA A 36 -12.69 -2.49 20.22
C ALA A 36 -14.00 -1.68 20.27
N LEU A 37 -14.44 -1.11 19.13
CA LEU A 37 -15.72 -0.41 19.01
C LEU A 37 -16.92 -1.36 19.21
N LEU A 38 -16.88 -2.54 18.60
CA LEU A 38 -17.92 -3.57 18.77
C LEU A 38 -18.01 -4.07 20.22
N THR A 39 -16.89 -4.06 20.96
CA THR A 39 -16.87 -4.37 22.40
C THR A 39 -17.22 -3.19 23.31
N GLY A 40 -17.47 -2.00 22.75
CA GLY A 40 -17.78 -0.77 23.49
C GLY A 40 -16.57 -0.08 24.13
N ASN A 41 -15.34 -0.54 23.83
CA ASN A 41 -14.10 -0.06 24.43
C ASN A 41 -13.32 0.95 23.56
N ALA A 42 -13.88 1.41 22.43
CA ALA A 42 -13.27 2.44 21.58
C ALA A 42 -14.20 3.62 21.33
N ASP A 43 -13.63 4.81 21.20
CA ASP A 43 -14.35 6.03 20.82
C ASP A 43 -14.71 5.96 19.32
N PRO A 44 -15.98 6.20 18.93
CA PRO A 44 -16.40 6.26 17.53
C PRO A 44 -15.54 7.18 16.66
N HIS A 45 -15.04 8.30 17.20
CA HIS A 45 -14.16 9.22 16.48
C HIS A 45 -12.80 8.61 16.17
N SER A 46 -12.25 7.78 17.05
CA SER A 46 -10.95 7.10 16.83
C SER A 46 -11.02 6.09 15.68
N VAL A 47 -12.17 5.43 15.51
CA VAL A 47 -12.39 4.48 14.40
C VAL A 47 -12.51 5.21 13.08
N VAL A 48 -13.27 6.31 13.03
CA VAL A 48 -13.40 7.12 11.81
C VAL A 48 -12.04 7.70 11.39
N GLN A 49 -11.22 8.15 12.34
CA GLN A 49 -9.86 8.61 12.05
C GLN A 49 -8.96 7.50 11.49
N ALA A 50 -9.04 6.29 12.06
CA ALA A 50 -8.31 5.13 11.56
C ALA A 50 -8.76 4.71 10.15
N MET A 51 -10.07 4.77 9.87
CA MET A 51 -10.63 4.49 8.54
C MET A 51 -10.19 5.52 7.50
N ALA A 52 -10.16 6.81 7.86
CA ALA A 52 -9.65 7.86 6.98
C ALA A 52 -8.16 7.65 6.62
N ALA A 53 -7.34 7.21 7.59
CA ALA A 53 -5.94 6.87 7.34
C ALA A 53 -5.80 5.62 6.43
N ALA A 54 -6.68 4.64 6.59
CA ALA A 54 -6.71 3.45 5.74
C ALA A 54 -7.13 3.79 4.29
N GLU A 55 -8.10 4.69 4.10
CA GLU A 55 -8.55 5.15 2.77
C GLU A 55 -7.40 5.80 1.98
N LEU A 56 -6.66 6.71 2.59
CA LEU A 56 -5.49 7.35 1.98
C LEU A 56 -4.40 6.34 1.59
N ALA A 57 -4.20 5.33 2.44
CA ALA A 57 -3.22 4.28 2.18
C ALA A 57 -3.64 3.38 1.00
N VAL A 58 -4.94 3.08 0.87
CA VAL A 58 -5.50 2.33 -0.26
C VAL A 58 -5.39 3.13 -1.56
N GLU A 59 -5.70 4.42 -1.55
CA GLU A 59 -5.56 5.29 -2.74
C GLU A 59 -4.11 5.32 -3.25
N THR A 60 -3.16 5.38 -2.32
CA THR A 60 -1.72 5.31 -2.63
C THR A 60 -1.36 3.94 -3.22
N ALA A 61 -1.88 2.84 -2.67
CA ALA A 61 -1.64 1.50 -3.19
C ALA A 61 -2.19 1.30 -4.61
N VAL A 62 -3.38 1.84 -4.90
CA VAL A 62 -3.97 1.83 -6.25
C VAL A 62 -3.12 2.65 -7.22
N THR A 63 -2.60 3.80 -6.79
CA THR A 63 -1.69 4.63 -7.58
C THR A 63 -0.41 3.87 -7.95
N VAL A 64 0.21 3.19 -6.99
CA VAL A 64 1.40 2.35 -7.23
C VAL A 64 1.05 1.19 -8.18
N ARG A 65 -0.09 0.52 -7.98
CA ARG A 65 -0.56 -0.56 -8.85
C ARG A 65 -0.75 -0.09 -10.30
N ASN A 66 -1.30 1.11 -10.51
CA ASN A 66 -1.47 1.68 -11.84
C ASN A 66 -0.13 2.01 -12.50
N LYS A 67 0.83 2.59 -11.76
CA LYS A 67 2.21 2.86 -12.22
C LYS A 67 2.92 1.57 -12.66
N VAL A 68 2.76 0.49 -11.90
CA VAL A 68 3.36 -0.82 -12.22
C VAL A 68 2.74 -1.40 -13.50
N VAL A 69 1.43 -1.26 -13.67
CA VAL A 69 0.73 -1.72 -14.89
C VAL A 69 1.17 -0.91 -16.11
N GLU A 70 1.28 0.41 -16.00
CA GLU A 70 1.78 1.28 -17.08
C GLU A 70 3.18 0.87 -17.51
N ALA A 71 4.11 0.72 -16.56
CA ALA A 71 5.48 0.29 -16.84
C ALA A 71 5.54 -1.09 -17.52
N TYR A 72 4.65 -2.02 -17.14
CA TYR A 72 4.57 -3.34 -17.77
C TYR A 72 4.04 -3.28 -19.21
N GLN A 73 3.06 -2.42 -19.48
CA GLN A 73 2.55 -2.23 -20.84
C GLN A 73 3.55 -1.48 -21.72
N GLU A 74 4.32 -0.55 -21.18
CA GLU A 74 5.38 0.16 -21.90
C GLU A 74 6.50 -0.81 -22.33
N LEU A 75 6.85 -1.78 -21.47
CA LEU A 75 7.83 -2.82 -21.76
C LEU A 75 7.40 -3.74 -22.93
N ILE A 76 6.09 -3.90 -23.17
CA ILE A 76 5.54 -4.69 -24.29
C ILE A 76 5.38 -3.83 -25.57
N ARG A 77 5.22 -2.50 -25.45
CA ARG A 77 5.06 -1.58 -26.59
C ARG A 77 6.36 -1.20 -27.28
N MET A 78 7.51 -1.64 -26.77
CA MET A 78 8.70 -1.80 -27.59
C MET A 78 8.67 -3.20 -28.22
N PRO A 79 8.13 -3.37 -29.45
CA PRO A 79 8.58 -4.48 -30.27
C PRO A 79 10.09 -4.29 -30.50
N VAL A 80 10.85 -5.36 -30.34
CA VAL A 80 12.19 -5.46 -30.94
C VAL A 80 12.14 -5.19 -32.44
#